data_AF-A0AAW0LQN2-F1
#
_entry.id   AF-A0AAW0LQN2-F1
#
_cell.length_a   1.000
_cell.length_b   1.000
_cell.length_c   1.000
_cell.angle_alpha   90.00
_cell.angle_beta   90.00
_cell.angle_gamma   90.00
#
_symmetry.space_group_name_H-M   'P 1'
#
loop_
_entity.id
_entity.type
_entity.pdbx_description
1 polymer ?
#
loop_
_entity_poly.entity_id
_entity_poly.type
_entity_poly.pdbx_seq_one_letter_code
_entity_poly.pdbx_strand_id
1 'polypeptide(L)'
;MEQLFANKTLDANQAIRYEKVQDLPADTHQSSLNGEAVDIGGAAFKITLNLLSNTIFSVDLADSNSDTAREYKEIVWNIMKEVGRPNLADYFPVLKKNS
;
A
#
# COMPACT_ATOMS: atom_id res chain seq x y z
N MET A 1 -7.48 15.61 2.05
CA MET A 1 -6.41 14.88 2.78
C MET A 1 -6.52 15.07 4.30
N GLU A 2 -6.83 16.27 4.80
CA GLU A 2 -6.92 16.52 6.27
C GLU A 2 -8.01 15.72 7.00
N GLN A 3 -9.16 15.45 6.39
CA GLN A 3 -10.21 14.67 7.04
C GLN A 3 -9.87 13.17 7.17
N LEU A 4 -8.99 12.66 6.32
CA LEU A 4 -8.57 11.25 6.30
C LEU A 4 -7.65 10.95 7.49
N PHE A 5 -6.75 11.88 7.80
CA PHE A 5 -5.77 11.76 8.89
C PHE A 5 -6.20 12.47 10.17
N ALA A 6 -7.43 12.98 10.23
CA ALA A 6 -7.97 13.58 11.44
C ALA A 6 -8.12 12.51 12.53
N ASN A 7 -7.79 12.85 13.78
CA ASN A 7 -7.86 11.93 14.93
C ASN A 7 -9.21 11.21 15.02
N LYS A 8 -10.33 11.91 14.79
CA LYS A 8 -11.68 11.31 14.79
C LYS A 8 -11.84 10.16 13.78
N THR A 9 -11.25 10.29 12.59
CA THR A 9 -11.33 9.30 11.51
C THR A 9 -10.35 8.17 11.79
N LEU A 10 -9.20 8.49 12.37
CA LEU A 10 -8.24 7.48 12.82
C LEU A 10 -8.83 6.65 13.96
N ASP A 11 -9.45 7.25 14.97
CA ASP A 11 -10.05 6.52 16.09
C ASP A 11 -11.21 5.64 15.62
N ALA A 12 -12.08 6.15 14.74
CA ALA A 12 -13.17 5.37 14.16
C ALA A 12 -12.69 4.13 13.40
N ASN A 13 -11.53 4.21 12.74
CA ASN A 13 -10.94 3.11 11.97
C ASN A 13 -9.91 2.28 12.77
N GLN A 14 -9.78 2.50 14.09
CA GLN A 14 -8.76 1.82 14.90
C GLN A 14 -8.94 0.29 14.92
N ALA A 15 -10.18 -0.19 15.05
CA ALA A 15 -10.47 -1.62 15.07
C ALA A 15 -10.05 -2.32 13.76
N ILE A 16 -10.39 -1.70 12.62
CA ILE A 16 -10.03 -2.20 11.28
C ILE A 16 -8.50 -2.22 11.11
N ARG A 17 -7.81 -1.15 11.53
CA ARG A 17 -6.33 -1.13 11.49
C ARG A 17 -5.72 -2.21 12.38
N TYR A 18 -6.29 -2.45 13.56
CA TYR A 18 -5.80 -3.46 14.48
C TYR A 18 -5.98 -4.87 13.89
N GLU A 19 -7.15 -5.17 13.34
CA GLU A 19 -7.44 -6.43 12.65
C GLU A 19 -6.44 -6.69 11.52
N LYS A 20 -6.20 -5.71 10.65
CA LYS A 20 -5.24 -5.86 9.55
C LYS A 20 -3.78 -5.98 9.97
N VAL A 21 -3.41 -5.43 11.13
CA VAL A 21 -2.08 -5.66 11.71
C VAL A 21 -1.96 -7.08 12.30
N GLN A 22 -3.06 -7.71 12.71
CA GLN A 22 -3.06 -9.10 13.18
C GLN A 22 -2.90 -10.13 12.04
N ASP A 23 -3.14 -9.74 10.78
CA ASP A 23 -2.86 -10.58 9.61
C ASP A 23 -1.35 -10.80 9.39
N LEU A 24 -0.47 -9.93 9.94
CA LEU A 24 1.00 -10.04 9.84
C LEU A 24 1.57 -11.32 10.48
N PRO A 25 1.29 -11.60 11.78
CA PRO A 25 1.71 -12.84 12.39
C PRO A 25 1.26 -14.03 11.56
N ALA A 26 0.04 -14.04 11.03
CA ALA A 26 -0.47 -15.16 10.24
C ALA A 26 0.33 -15.39 8.93
N ASP A 27 0.63 -14.32 8.19
CA ASP A 27 1.42 -14.39 6.94
C ASP A 27 2.87 -14.84 7.19
N THR A 28 3.48 -14.36 8.28
CA THR A 28 4.89 -14.69 8.64
C THR A 28 5.03 -16.00 9.41
N HIS A 29 3.97 -16.45 10.08
CA HIS A 29 3.91 -17.72 10.80
C HIS A 29 4.10 -18.90 9.84
N GLN A 30 3.58 -18.82 8.61
CA GLN A 30 3.80 -19.88 7.62
C GLN A 30 5.28 -20.00 7.22
N SER A 31 5.97 -18.87 6.98
CA SER A 31 7.42 -18.88 6.72
C SER A 31 8.21 -19.39 7.93
N SER A 32 7.78 -19.05 9.15
CA SER A 32 8.36 -19.58 10.40
C SER A 32 8.18 -21.09 10.53
N LEU A 33 7.01 -21.63 10.18
CA LEU A 33 6.73 -23.08 10.19
C LEU A 33 7.58 -23.82 9.16
N ASN A 34 7.84 -23.18 8.02
CA ASN A 34 8.59 -23.76 6.92
C ASN A 34 10.12 -23.55 7.05
N GLY A 35 10.58 -22.76 8.02
CA GLY A 35 11.99 -22.41 8.20
C GLY A 35 12.55 -21.48 7.10
N GLU A 36 11.68 -20.76 6.40
CA GLU A 36 12.03 -19.89 5.28
C GLU A 36 12.38 -18.47 5.75
N ALA A 37 13.23 -17.80 4.99
CA ALA A 37 13.55 -16.39 5.23
C ALA A 37 12.29 -15.52 5.04
N VAL A 38 12.00 -14.67 6.01
CA VAL A 38 10.87 -13.73 5.92
C VAL A 38 11.28 -12.51 5.11
N ASP A 39 10.57 -12.24 4.01
CA ASP A 39 10.70 -10.98 3.28
C ASP A 39 9.95 -9.85 4.03
N ILE A 40 10.65 -9.22 4.95
CA ILE A 40 10.12 -8.09 5.76
C ILE A 40 9.73 -6.91 4.86
N GLY A 41 10.46 -6.68 3.76
CA GLY A 41 10.17 -5.57 2.84
C GLY A 41 8.86 -5.78 2.09
N GLY A 42 8.65 -6.98 1.54
CA GLY A 42 7.41 -7.40 0.91
C GLY A 42 6.23 -7.37 1.87
N ALA A 43 6.41 -7.88 3.10
CA ALA A 43 5.38 -7.84 4.13
C ALA A 43 4.99 -6.39 4.48
N ALA A 44 5.96 -5.54 4.84
CA ALA A 44 5.76 -4.11 5.15
C ALA A 44 5.01 -3.37 4.04
N PHE A 45 5.36 -3.64 2.78
CA PHE A 45 4.71 -3.06 1.61
C PHE A 45 3.24 -3.50 1.51
N LYS A 46 2.95 -4.81 1.63
CA LYS A 46 1.58 -5.37 1.57
C LYS A 46 0.68 -4.74 2.65
N ILE A 47 1.19 -4.61 3.88
CA ILE A 47 0.46 -3.99 5.01
C ILE A 47 0.17 -2.52 4.74
N THR A 48 1.17 -1.76 4.34
CA THR A 48 1.03 -0.32 4.09
C THR A 48 -0.01 -0.09 3.00
N LEU A 49 0.03 -0.89 1.94
CA LEU A 49 -0.93 -0.85 0.85
C LEU A 49 -2.34 -1.20 1.35
N ASN A 50 -2.48 -2.26 2.15
CA ASN A 50 -3.78 -2.69 2.67
C ASN A 50 -4.39 -1.70 3.66
N LEU A 51 -3.56 -1.06 4.48
CA LEU A 51 -3.97 -0.04 5.44
C LEU A 51 -4.47 1.21 4.70
N LEU A 52 -3.73 1.68 3.70
CA LEU A 52 -4.09 2.86 2.91
C LEU A 52 -5.36 2.61 2.10
N SER A 53 -5.49 1.45 1.46
CA SER A 53 -6.66 1.11 0.66
C SER A 53 -7.93 0.91 1.50
N ASN A 54 -7.84 0.25 2.66
CA ASN A 54 -8.97 0.16 3.59
C ASN A 54 -9.36 1.53 4.15
N THR A 55 -8.38 2.38 4.49
CA THR A 55 -8.65 3.69 5.09
C THR A 55 -9.21 4.69 4.08
N ILE A 56 -8.74 4.68 2.83
CA ILE A 56 -9.10 5.67 1.81
C ILE A 56 -10.29 5.20 0.96
N PHE A 57 -10.35 3.90 0.66
CA PHE A 57 -11.28 3.35 -0.32
C PHE A 57 -12.13 2.20 0.25
N SER A 58 -11.94 1.80 1.51
CA SER A 58 -12.57 0.63 2.13
C SER A 58 -12.42 -0.65 1.30
N VAL A 59 -11.27 -0.80 0.63
CA VAL A 59 -10.91 -1.99 -0.15
C VAL A 59 -9.83 -2.76 0.60
N ASP A 60 -10.03 -4.08 0.76
CA ASP A 60 -9.02 -5.00 1.30
C ASP A 60 -8.14 -5.56 0.19
N LEU A 61 -6.90 -5.07 0.12
CA LEU A 61 -5.91 -5.48 -0.89
C LEU A 61 -5.03 -6.65 -0.45
N ALA A 62 -5.12 -7.07 0.82
CA ALA A 62 -4.40 -8.26 1.27
C ALA A 62 -5.08 -9.55 0.83
N ASP A 63 -6.35 -9.49 0.42
CA ASP A 63 -7.06 -10.62 -0.17
C ASP A 63 -6.53 -10.91 -1.58
N SER A 64 -5.61 -11.87 -1.66
CA SER A 64 -5.05 -12.34 -2.92
C SER A 64 -6.05 -13.13 -3.79
N ASN A 65 -7.24 -13.46 -3.29
CA ASN A 65 -8.30 -14.12 -4.05
C ASN A 65 -9.30 -13.14 -4.71
N SER A 66 -9.19 -11.84 -4.39
CA SER A 66 -10.05 -10.80 -4.97
C SER A 66 -9.43 -10.26 -6.27
N ASP A 67 -10.15 -10.41 -7.38
CA ASP A 67 -9.75 -9.81 -8.66
C ASP A 67 -9.63 -8.29 -8.58
N THR A 68 -10.53 -7.64 -7.83
CA THR A 68 -10.51 -6.20 -7.57
C THR A 68 -9.24 -5.78 -6.80
N ALA A 69 -8.80 -6.59 -5.83
CA ALA A 69 -7.58 -6.32 -5.07
C ALA A 69 -6.32 -6.40 -5.94
N ARG A 70 -6.29 -7.37 -6.86
CA ARG A 70 -5.20 -7.55 -7.82
C ARG A 70 -5.10 -6.38 -8.80
N GLU A 71 -6.21 -5.97 -9.42
CA GLU A 71 -6.23 -4.83 -10.34
C GLU A 71 -5.80 -3.53 -9.67
N TYR A 72 -6.29 -3.26 -8.45
CA TYR A 72 -5.93 -2.05 -7.74
C TYR A 72 -4.45 -2.03 -7.33
N LYS A 73 -3.90 -3.16 -6.90
CA LYS A 73 -2.46 -3.30 -6.61
C LYS A 73 -1.61 -2.98 -7.86
N GLU A 74 -2.01 -3.46 -9.05
CA GLU A 74 -1.33 -3.14 -10.31
C GLU A 74 -1.39 -1.64 -10.63
N ILE A 75 -2.54 -0.99 -10.45
CA ILE A 75 -2.68 0.45 -10.66
C ILE A 75 -1.73 1.24 -9.74
N VAL A 76 -1.73 0.95 -8.43
CA VAL A 76 -0.86 1.66 -7.48
C VAL A 76 0.61 1.41 -7.78
N TRP A 77 0.99 0.18 -8.14
CA TRP A 77 2.35 -0.16 -8.54
C TRP A 77 2.81 0.59 -9.79
N ASN A 78 1.94 0.72 -10.79
CA ASN A 78 2.23 1.48 -12.00
C ASN A 78 2.39 2.98 -11.68
N ILE A 79 1.56 3.54 -10.81
CA ILE A 79 1.71 4.92 -10.33
C ILE A 79 3.06 5.10 -9.62
N MET A 80 3.44 4.20 -8.71
CA MET A 80 4.73 4.30 -8.01
C MET A 80 5.92 4.24 -8.98
N LYS A 81 5.84 3.39 -10.01
CA LYS A 81 6.87 3.34 -11.06
C LYS A 81 6.99 4.64 -11.83
N GLU A 82 5.87 5.25 -12.21
CA GLU A 82 5.90 6.52 -12.95
C GLU A 82 6.31 7.70 -12.07
N VAL A 83 5.92 7.73 -10.80
CA VAL A 83 6.37 8.76 -9.84
C VAL A 83 7.85 8.61 -9.49
N GLY A 84 8.34 7.36 -9.39
CA GLY A 84 9.75 7.08 -9.13
C GLY A 84 10.66 7.26 -10.34
N ARG A 85 10.10 7.43 -11.54
CA ARG A 85 10.86 7.73 -12.74
C ARG A 85 11.28 9.20 -12.74
N PRO A 86 12.57 9.51 -12.98
CA PRO A 86 13.02 10.88 -13.11
C PRO A 86 12.29 11.56 -14.27
N ASN A 87 11.55 12.63 -13.98
CA ASN A 87 10.95 13.46 -15.00
C ASN A 87 12.05 14.32 -15.65
N LEU A 88 12.39 14.03 -16.91
CA LEU A 88 13.47 14.71 -17.62
C LEU A 88 13.27 16.22 -17.73
N ALA A 89 12.03 16.71 -17.74
CA ALA A 89 11.76 18.16 -17.77
C ALA A 89 12.16 18.89 -16.47
N ASP A 90 12.34 18.17 -15.36
CA ASP A 90 12.81 18.75 -14.10
C ASP A 90 14.33 18.96 -14.09
N TYR A 91 15.06 18.21 -14.91
CA TYR A 91 16.52 18.29 -15.03
C TYR A 91 16.99 19.08 -16.26
N PHE A 92 16.19 19.09 -17.33
CA PHE A 92 16.52 19.74 -18.60
C PHE A 92 15.48 20.83 -18.91
N PRO A 93 15.79 22.11 -18.61
CA PRO A 93 14.86 23.21 -18.79
C PRO A 93 14.31 23.37 -20.22
N VAL A 94 15.08 22.92 -21.22
CA VAL A 94 14.67 22.93 -22.64
C VAL A 94 13.47 22.01 -22.94
N LEU A 95 13.21 21.02 -22.08
CA LEU A 95 12.08 20.10 -22.20
C LEU A 95 10.85 20.57 -21.42
N LYS A 96 10.93 21.68 -20.67
CA LYS A 96 9.75 22.26 -20.01
C LYS A 96 8.81 22.78 -21.09
N LYS A 97 7.61 22.20 -21.13
CA LYS A 97 6.55 22.67 -22.00
C LYS A 97 6.05 24.01 -21.47
N ASN A 98 6.32 25.09 -22.21
CA ASN A 98 5.66 26.37 -21.97
C ASN A 98 4.16 26.16 -22.20
N SER A 99 3.39 26.12 -21.13
CA SER A 99 1.92 26.07 -21.14
C SER A 99 1.39 27.43 -20.73
#